data_AF-A0A7X8DPR6-F1
#
_entry.id   AF-A0A7X8DPR6-F1
#
_cell.length_a   1.000
_cell.length_b   1.000
_cell.length_c   1.000
_cell.angle_alpha   90.00
_cell.angle_beta   90.00
_cell.angle_gamma   90.00
#
_symmetry.space_group_name_H-M   'P 1'
#
loop_
_entity.id
_entity.type
_entity.pdbx_description
1 polymer ?
#
loop_
_entity_poly.entity_id
_entity_poly.type
_entity_poly.pdbx_seq_one_letter_code
_entity_poly.pdbx_strand_id
1 'polypeptide(L)' 'WYEQKAVLVLLALLYLGVKNIHLGPTLPGFLSPNVAKILVESFGIGGITTVEEDLKKMIG' A
#
# COMPACT_ATOMS: atom_id res chain seq x y z
N TRP A 1 -7.18 -2.28 -4.77
CA TRP A 1 -6.86 -1.98 -6.18
C TRP A 1 -7.31 -3.16 -7.04
N TYR A 2 -7.47 -2.99 -8.35
CA TYR A 2 -7.87 -4.10 -9.24
C TYR A 2 -7.24 -3.98 -10.63
N GLU A 3 -7.27 -2.79 -11.22
CA GLU A 3 -6.74 -2.52 -12.56
C GLU A 3 -5.67 -1.41 -12.56
N GLN A 4 -5.17 -1.05 -13.74
CA GLN A 4 -3.98 -0.22 -13.90
C GLN A 4 -4.23 1.26 -13.55
N LYS A 5 -5.46 1.78 -13.66
CA LYS A 5 -5.78 3.14 -13.21
C LYS A 5 -5.62 3.27 -11.69
N ALA A 6 -5.95 2.25 -10.92
CA ALA A 6 -5.67 2.23 -9.48
C ALA A 6 -4.16 2.31 -9.18
N VAL A 7 -3.30 1.75 -10.04
CA VAL A 7 -1.84 1.90 -9.92
C VAL A 7 -1.44 3.36 -10.18
N LEU A 8 -2.01 4.01 -11.20
CA LEU A 8 -1.76 5.42 -11.47
C LEU A 8 -2.19 6.32 -10.30
N VAL A 9 -3.36 6.07 -9.72
CA VAL A 9 -3.84 6.79 -8.53
C VAL A 9 -2.89 6.58 -7.35
N LEU A 10 -2.42 5.35 -7.12
CA LEU A 10 -1.43 5.07 -6.08
C LEU A 10 -0.15 5.90 -6.29
N LEU A 11 0.40 5.91 -7.50
CA LEU A 11 1.60 6.70 -7.82
C LEU A 11 1.37 8.20 -7.62
N ALA A 12 0.19 8.72 -7.97
CA ALA A 12 -0.16 10.12 -7.72
C ALA A 12 -0.20 10.44 -6.22
N LEU A 13 -0.77 9.57 -5.38
CA LEU A 13 -0.77 9.75 -3.93
C LEU A 13 0.63 9.71 -3.34
N LEU A 14 1.49 8.79 -3.82
CA LEU A 14 2.90 8.72 -3.40
C LEU A 14 3.67 9.98 -3.80
N TYR A 15 3.43 10.51 -5.00
CA TYR A 15 4.00 11.78 -5.44
C TYR A 15 3.58 12.97 -4.56
N LEU A 16 2.32 13.00 -4.13
CA LEU A 16 1.80 14.01 -3.19
C LEU A 16 2.31 13.82 -1.75
N GLY A 17 3.11 12.80 -1.48
CA GLY A 17 3.70 12.54 -0.17
C GLY A 17 2.77 11.81 0.81
N VAL A 18 1.68 11.21 0.34
CA VAL A 18 0.80 10.39 1.18
C VAL A 18 1.55 9.13 1.62
N LYS A 19 1.55 8.85 2.92
CA LYS A 19 2.23 7.71 3.55
C LYS A 19 1.26 6.79 4.27
N ASN A 20 1.72 5.60 4.65
CA ASN A 20 0.99 4.59 5.42
C ASN A 20 -0.28 4.07 4.72
N ILE A 21 -0.23 4.03 3.38
CA ILE A 21 -1.31 3.48 2.56
C ILE A 21 -1.34 1.95 2.72
N HIS A 22 -2.49 1.43 3.15
CA HIS A 22 -2.74 -0.01 3.20
C HIS A 22 -3.42 -0.45 1.91
N LEU A 23 -2.74 -1.32 1.14
CA LEU A 23 -3.12 -1.73 -0.21
C LEU A 23 -3.50 -3.22 -0.23
N GLY A 24 -4.73 -3.53 -0.68
CA GLY A 24 -5.24 -4.90 -0.70
C GLY A 24 -6.21 -5.22 -1.85
N PRO A 25 -6.63 -6.50 -1.99
CA PRO A 25 -6.41 -7.57 -1.00
C PRO A 25 -4.99 -8.17 -1.02
N THR A 26 -4.28 -8.07 -2.14
CA THR A 26 -2.88 -8.50 -2.28
C THR A 26 -2.01 -7.34 -2.72
N LEU A 27 -0.69 -7.44 -2.58
CA LEU A 27 0.23 -6.49 -3.22
C LEU A 27 0.32 -6.74 -4.73
N PRO A 28 0.59 -5.71 -5.55
CA PRO A 28 0.74 -5.91 -6.99
C PRO A 28 1.87 -6.88 -7.34
N GLY A 29 1.53 -7.96 -8.05
CA GLY A 29 2.48 -9.01 -8.40
C GLY A 29 3.61 -8.59 -9.34
N PHE A 30 3.53 -7.40 -9.94
CA PHE A 30 4.61 -6.83 -10.75
C PHE A 30 5.72 -6.16 -9.92
N LEU A 31 5.52 -5.98 -8.61
CA LEU A 31 6.54 -5.41 -7.73
C LEU A 31 7.58 -6.49 -7.41
N SER A 32 8.83 -6.25 -7.82
CA SER A 32 9.93 -7.09 -7.36
C SER A 32 10.16 -6.89 -5.85
N PRO A 33 10.78 -7.86 -5.15
CA PRO A 33 11.05 -7.74 -3.72
C PRO A 33 11.82 -6.46 -3.33
N ASN A 34 12.79 -6.05 -4.14
CA ASN A 34 13.56 -4.82 -3.89
C ASN A 34 12.71 -3.56 -4.03
N VAL A 35 11.83 -3.51 -5.04
CA VAL A 35 10.94 -2.35 -5.24
C VAL A 35 9.89 -2.30 -4.12
N ALA A 36 9.31 -3.44 -3.75
CA ALA A 36 8.37 -3.52 -2.62
C ALA A 36 9.02 -3.03 -1.31
N LYS A 37 10.27 -3.42 -1.04
CA LYS A 37 11.03 -2.95 0.11
C LYS A 37 11.18 -1.42 0.12
N ILE A 38 11.54 -0.80 -1.00
CA ILE A 38 11.67 0.67 -1.10
C ILE A 38 10.33 1.36 -0.80
N LEU A 39 9.21 0.81 -1.30
CA LEU A 39 7.88 1.36 -1.06
C LEU A 39 7.48 1.27 0.42
N VAL A 40 7.82 0.18 1.10
CA VAL A 40 7.64 0.03 2.55
C VAL A 40 8.51 1.04 3.31
N GLU A 41 9.81 1.10 3.03
CA GLU A 41 10.76 1.93 3.77
C GLU A 41 10.54 3.43 3.56
N SER A 42 10.16 3.85 2.35
CA SER A 42 10.03 5.27 1.99
C SER A 42 8.64 5.84 2.30
N PHE A 43 7.59 5.03 2.08
CA PHE A 43 6.20 5.47 2.10
C PHE A 43 5.32 4.74 3.11
N GLY A 44 5.83 3.70 3.79
CA GLY A 44 5.03 2.92 4.74
C GLY A 44 3.91 2.11 4.09
N ILE A 45 4.07 1.74 2.81
CA ILE A 45 3.09 0.89 2.11
C ILE A 45 2.93 -0.43 2.88
N GLY A 46 1.70 -0.78 3.22
CA GLY A 46 1.35 -2.01 3.93
C GLY A 46 0.31 -2.85 3.19
N GLY A 47 0.24 -4.13 3.51
CA GLY A 47 -0.91 -4.97 3.15
C GLY A 47 -2.04 -4.84 4.18
N ILE A 48 -3.12 -5.59 3.96
CA ILE A 48 -4.22 -5.74 4.93
C ILE A 48 -4.10 -7.08 5.67
N THR A 49 -4.67 -7.17 6.86
CA THR A 49 -4.70 -8.40 7.68
C THR A 49 -6.14 -8.82 7.98
N THR A 50 -6.49 -9.15 9.23
CA THR A 50 -7.88 -9.36 9.63
C THR A 50 -8.55 -8.01 9.89
N VAL A 51 -9.87 -7.97 9.76
CA VAL A 51 -10.64 -6.73 9.99
C VAL A 51 -10.41 -6.22 11.42
N GLU A 52 -10.43 -7.08 12.44
CA GLU A 52 -10.19 -6.65 13.82
C GLU A 52 -8.78 -6.10 14.02
N GLU A 53 -7.74 -6.74 13.45
CA GLU A 53 -6.37 -6.27 13.57
C GLU A 53 -6.15 -4.93 12.86
N ASP A 54 -6.67 -4.78 11.64
CA ASP A 54 -6.51 -3.55 10.86
C ASP A 54 -7.25 -2.38 11.51
N LEU A 55 -8.47 -2.59 12.01
CA LEU A 55 -9.20 -1.56 12.76
C LEU A 55 -8.41 -1.12 13.99
N LYS A 56 -7.88 -2.06 14.77
CA LYS A 56 -7.05 -1.74 15.94
C LYS A 56 -5.79 -0.96 15.57
N LYS A 57 -5.14 -1.25 14.44
CA LYS A 57 -3.94 -0.54 13.99
C LYS A 57 -4.23 0.86 13.45
N MET A 58 -5.40 1.09 12.87
CA MET A 58 -5.73 2.34 12.15
C MET A 58 -6.45 3.38 13.02
N ILE A 59 -7.29 2.96 13.95
CA ILE A 59 -8.15 3.85 14.75
C ILE A 59 -8.08 3.59 16.26
N GLY A 60 -7.36 2.55 16.68
CA GLY A 60 -7.25 2.11 18.08
C GLY A 60 -6.08 2.70 18.83
#